data_AF-G0QY09-F1
#
_entry.id   AF-G0QY09-F1
#
_cell.length_a   1.000
_cell.length_b   1.000
_cell.length_c   1.000
_cell.angle_alpha   90.00
_cell.angle_beta   90.00
_cell.angle_gamma   90.00
#
_symmetry.space_group_name_H-M   'P 1'
#
loop_
_entity.id
_entity.type
_entity.pdbx_description
1 polymer ?
#
loop_
_entity_poly.entity_id
_entity_poly.type
_entity_poly.pdbx_seq_one_letter_code
_entity_poly.pdbx_strand_id
1 'polypeptide(L)'
;MNIIDSHKLQIILKESSETLSFLQSVLPQDDLSSELAGYEISKLLKKQKQLEKEYAQLVQIRTSLTGIQNKKQLIEIQNKIVEVASNLKESTKKLCRLFKENPDIESDSAKVQRDRREFMKMIELLIQMVQNGSIHKFFNMTTQELEEQDKLRKLIQMEKELCNDIKQLQVDRLNETKEYEQEQVEINLKIQTFKEKLLYKKNRAYAKNSYREKEKRSEESTDFRTFDIEQKHIQDQIKNLQNKIDTENQVFQELKDFLVKKEEQARLSSDEWEKKTQILKLKLEEKIEILNKEKEKCTEELIKLRQWQEEIEEERQRIERLEIKEAKQKEENQLNLIRIDNALKLIQQEYIEWKEQGGGKKKSKGKKKK
;
A
#
# COMPACT_ATOMS: atom_id res chain seq x y z
N MET A 1 -53.21 -72.51 -75.64
CA MET A 1 -54.67 -72.33 -75.78
C MET A 1 -55.16 -73.27 -76.88
N ASN A 2 -56.38 -73.80 -76.80
CA ASN A 2 -56.95 -74.61 -77.89
C ASN A 2 -57.37 -73.69 -79.06
N ILE A 3 -57.34 -74.18 -80.30
CA ILE A 3 -57.69 -73.42 -81.51
C ILE A 3 -59.13 -72.87 -81.41
N ILE A 4 -60.05 -73.72 -80.93
CA ILE A 4 -61.46 -73.37 -80.71
C ILE A 4 -61.58 -72.19 -79.72
N ASP A 5 -60.79 -72.18 -78.64
CA ASP A 5 -60.89 -71.14 -77.61
C ASP A 5 -60.20 -69.84 -78.04
N SER A 6 -59.14 -69.93 -78.84
CA SER A 6 -58.53 -68.78 -79.52
C SER A 6 -59.53 -68.10 -80.46
N HIS A 7 -60.30 -68.89 -81.22
CA HIS A 7 -61.34 -68.37 -82.12
C HIS A 7 -62.53 -67.77 -81.37
N LYS A 8 -62.97 -68.36 -80.25
CA LYS A 8 -64.00 -67.75 -79.37
C LYS A 8 -63.53 -66.41 -78.81
N LEU A 9 -62.31 -66.35 -78.28
CA LEU A 9 -61.72 -65.12 -77.73
C LEU A 9 -61.64 -64.02 -78.81
N GLN A 10 -61.22 -64.38 -80.03
CA GLN A 10 -61.15 -63.44 -81.15
C GLN A 10 -62.52 -62.84 -81.53
N ILE A 11 -63.62 -63.62 -81.45
CA ILE A 11 -64.97 -63.10 -81.69
C ILE A 11 -65.36 -62.09 -80.60
N ILE A 12 -65.23 -62.49 -79.33
CA ILE A 12 -65.62 -61.67 -78.17
C ILE A 12 -64.86 -60.33 -78.15
N LEU A 13 -63.56 -60.35 -78.45
CA LEU A 13 -62.74 -59.13 -78.49
C LEU A 13 -63.14 -58.20 -79.66
N LYS A 14 -63.51 -58.74 -80.82
CA LYS A 14 -64.01 -57.94 -81.94
C LYS A 14 -65.35 -57.29 -81.61
N GLU A 15 -66.31 -58.08 -81.13
CA GLU A 15 -67.63 -57.60 -80.68
C GLU A 15 -67.50 -56.51 -79.60
N SER A 16 -66.57 -56.68 -78.66
CA SER A 16 -66.24 -55.68 -77.64
C SER A 16 -65.67 -54.39 -78.24
N SER A 17 -64.74 -54.50 -79.19
CA SER A 17 -64.15 -53.35 -79.90
C SER A 17 -65.20 -52.58 -80.71
N GLU A 18 -66.02 -53.30 -81.49
CA GLU A 18 -67.10 -52.74 -82.30
C GLU A 18 -68.15 -52.03 -81.42
N THR A 19 -68.51 -52.63 -80.28
CA THR A 19 -69.43 -52.03 -79.29
C THR A 19 -68.83 -50.78 -78.64
N LEU A 20 -67.55 -50.80 -78.26
CA LEU A 20 -66.87 -49.65 -77.66
C LEU A 20 -66.72 -48.47 -78.64
N SER A 21 -66.52 -48.77 -79.93
CA SER A 21 -66.49 -47.79 -81.02
C SER A 21 -67.87 -47.20 -81.29
N PHE A 22 -68.93 -48.01 -81.34
CA PHE A 22 -70.31 -47.53 -81.43
C PHE A 22 -70.70 -46.65 -80.24
N LEU A 23 -70.37 -47.06 -79.02
CA LEU A 23 -70.57 -46.24 -77.83
C LEU A 23 -69.71 -44.96 -77.82
N GLN A 24 -68.76 -44.76 -78.74
CA GLN A 24 -68.00 -43.52 -78.89
C GLN A 24 -68.72 -42.56 -79.85
N SER A 25 -69.41 -43.06 -80.89
CA SER A 25 -70.19 -42.21 -81.81
C SER A 25 -71.55 -41.78 -81.25
N VAL A 26 -72.06 -42.45 -80.20
CA VAL A 26 -73.36 -42.17 -79.56
C VAL A 26 -73.29 -41.13 -78.41
N LEU A 27 -72.08 -40.77 -77.96
CA LEU A 27 -71.86 -39.81 -76.86
C LEU A 27 -71.38 -38.43 -77.38
N PRO A 28 -72.28 -37.48 -77.70
CA PRO A 28 -71.91 -36.07 -77.82
C PRO A 28 -71.49 -35.56 -76.44
N GLN A 29 -70.35 -34.86 -76.35
CA GLN A 29 -69.62 -34.77 -75.08
C GLN A 29 -69.78 -33.49 -74.27
N ASP A 30 -70.19 -32.38 -74.87
CA ASP A 30 -69.71 -31.07 -74.39
C ASP A 30 -70.74 -30.17 -73.67
N ASP A 31 -72.02 -30.19 -74.07
CA ASP A 31 -72.99 -29.16 -73.60
C ASP A 31 -73.55 -29.40 -72.17
N LEU A 32 -74.20 -30.55 -71.94
CA LEU A 32 -75.20 -30.70 -70.86
C LEU A 32 -74.64 -30.52 -69.44
N SER A 33 -73.40 -30.93 -69.20
CA SER A 33 -72.75 -30.82 -67.88
C SER A 33 -72.20 -29.41 -67.61
N SER A 34 -71.72 -28.74 -68.66
CA SER A 34 -71.13 -27.40 -68.58
C SER A 34 -72.18 -26.33 -68.31
N GLU A 35 -73.33 -26.40 -69.02
CA GLU A 35 -74.46 -25.50 -68.79
C GLU A 35 -75.02 -25.60 -67.37
N LEU A 36 -75.13 -26.82 -66.84
CA LEU A 36 -75.68 -27.07 -65.50
C LEU A 36 -74.78 -26.44 -64.40
N ALA A 37 -73.46 -26.63 -64.50
CA ALA A 37 -72.51 -25.99 -63.59
C ALA A 37 -72.54 -24.45 -63.71
N GLY A 38 -72.58 -23.93 -64.94
CA GLY A 38 -72.70 -22.49 -65.21
C GLY A 38 -73.96 -21.85 -64.61
N TYR A 39 -75.08 -22.57 -64.63
CA TYR A 39 -76.33 -22.15 -64.00
C TYR A 39 -76.23 -22.08 -62.47
N GLU A 40 -75.63 -23.09 -61.81
CA GLU A 40 -75.48 -23.09 -60.35
C GLU A 40 -74.51 -22.00 -59.84
N ILE A 41 -73.39 -21.79 -60.52
CA ILE A 41 -72.45 -20.69 -60.24
C ILE A 41 -73.19 -19.34 -60.37
N SER A 42 -73.94 -19.15 -61.46
CA SER A 42 -74.72 -17.93 -61.71
C SER A 42 -75.79 -17.67 -60.64
N LYS A 43 -76.40 -18.73 -60.10
CA LYS A 43 -77.38 -18.69 -59.00
C LYS A 43 -76.73 -18.30 -57.68
N LEU A 44 -75.53 -18.83 -57.38
CA LEU A 44 -74.77 -18.49 -56.17
C LEU A 44 -74.20 -17.07 -56.21
N LEU A 45 -73.68 -16.61 -57.35
CA LEU A 45 -73.20 -15.22 -57.52
C LEU A 45 -74.33 -14.20 -57.28
N LYS A 46 -75.54 -14.47 -57.79
CA LYS A 46 -76.74 -13.65 -57.52
C LYS A 46 -77.08 -13.63 -56.02
N LYS A 47 -77.03 -14.78 -55.34
CA LYS A 47 -77.26 -14.86 -53.89
C LYS A 47 -76.20 -14.11 -53.07
N GLN A 48 -74.91 -14.23 -53.43
CA GLN A 48 -73.83 -13.54 -52.74
C GLN A 48 -73.99 -12.01 -52.86
N LYS A 49 -74.24 -11.50 -54.07
CA LYS A 49 -74.47 -10.07 -54.32
C LYS A 49 -75.69 -9.50 -53.58
N GLN A 50 -76.70 -10.33 -53.31
CA GLN A 50 -77.84 -9.96 -52.47
C GLN A 50 -77.45 -9.85 -50.99
N LEU A 51 -76.71 -10.83 -50.46
CA LEU A 51 -76.19 -10.81 -49.07
C LEU A 51 -75.21 -9.65 -48.83
N GLU A 52 -74.37 -9.32 -49.80
CA GLU A 52 -73.46 -8.16 -49.75
C GLU A 52 -74.23 -6.84 -49.64
N LYS A 53 -75.31 -6.68 -50.42
CA LYS A 53 -76.18 -5.50 -50.36
C LYS A 53 -76.92 -5.40 -49.03
N GLU A 54 -77.45 -6.51 -48.53
CA GLU A 54 -78.14 -6.59 -47.24
C GLU A 54 -77.18 -6.27 -46.07
N TYR A 55 -75.96 -6.83 -46.09
CA TYR A 55 -74.91 -6.53 -45.12
C TYR A 55 -74.54 -5.04 -45.12
N ALA A 56 -74.33 -4.44 -46.29
CA ALA A 56 -74.02 -3.01 -46.41
C ALA A 56 -75.14 -2.12 -45.84
N GLN A 57 -76.41 -2.46 -46.11
CA GLN A 57 -77.56 -1.75 -45.57
C GLN A 57 -77.65 -1.88 -44.04
N LEU A 58 -77.49 -3.09 -43.50
CA LEU A 58 -77.49 -3.32 -42.04
C LEU A 58 -76.35 -2.56 -41.34
N VAL A 59 -75.15 -2.53 -41.92
CA VAL A 59 -74.01 -1.75 -41.39
C VAL A 59 -74.30 -0.25 -41.40
N GLN A 60 -74.91 0.29 -42.47
CA GLN A 60 -75.33 1.70 -42.53
C GLN A 60 -76.37 2.04 -41.44
N ILE A 61 -77.36 1.17 -41.22
CA ILE A 61 -78.36 1.37 -40.15
C ILE A 61 -77.70 1.24 -38.76
N ARG A 62 -76.72 0.34 -38.58
CA ARG A 62 -75.95 0.26 -37.32
C ARG A 62 -75.19 1.55 -37.03
N THR A 63 -74.69 2.25 -38.06
CA THR A 63 -74.00 3.54 -37.88
C THR A 63 -74.93 4.71 -37.59
N SER A 64 -76.22 4.64 -37.92
CA SER A 64 -77.20 5.70 -37.56
C SER A 64 -77.85 5.50 -36.19
N LEU A 65 -77.84 4.29 -35.63
CA LEU A 65 -78.46 3.97 -34.33
C LEU A 65 -77.57 4.26 -33.10
N THR A 66 -76.89 5.40 -33.08
CA THR A 66 -76.05 5.82 -31.94
C THR A 66 -76.88 6.52 -30.86
N GLY A 67 -77.14 5.84 -29.73
CA GLY A 67 -77.75 6.46 -28.56
C GLY A 67 -78.36 5.47 -27.56
N ILE A 68 -78.48 5.85 -26.29
CA ILE A 68 -78.96 4.98 -25.20
C ILE A 68 -80.41 4.49 -25.45
N GLN A 69 -81.26 5.34 -26.03
CA GLN A 69 -82.66 5.02 -26.35
C GLN A 69 -82.79 3.86 -27.36
N ASN A 70 -81.83 3.72 -28.29
CA ASN A 70 -81.90 2.76 -29.40
C ASN A 70 -81.24 1.40 -29.08
N LYS A 71 -80.84 1.17 -27.82
CA LYS A 71 -80.02 0.02 -27.39
C LYS A 71 -80.59 -1.36 -27.79
N LYS A 72 -81.93 -1.54 -27.79
CA LYS A 72 -82.56 -2.80 -28.23
C LYS A 72 -82.39 -3.04 -29.73
N GLN A 73 -82.75 -2.05 -30.55
CA GLN A 73 -82.63 -2.13 -32.02
C GLN A 73 -81.18 -2.30 -32.47
N LEU A 74 -80.23 -1.65 -31.77
CA LEU A 74 -78.79 -1.82 -32.00
C LEU A 74 -78.38 -3.29 -31.84
N ILE A 75 -78.80 -3.96 -30.76
CA ILE A 75 -78.50 -5.38 -30.51
C ILE A 75 -79.15 -6.28 -31.57
N GLU A 76 -80.41 -6.04 -31.94
CA GLU A 76 -81.11 -6.81 -32.98
C GLU A 76 -80.40 -6.70 -34.35
N ILE A 77 -79.96 -5.50 -34.73
CA ILE A 77 -79.22 -5.27 -35.98
C ILE A 77 -77.80 -5.83 -35.90
N GLN A 78 -77.14 -5.76 -34.74
CA GLN A 78 -75.84 -6.40 -34.53
C GLN A 78 -75.93 -7.93 -34.70
N ASN A 79 -77.00 -8.56 -34.20
CA ASN A 79 -77.25 -9.99 -34.42
C ASN A 79 -77.48 -10.31 -35.91
N LYS A 80 -78.32 -9.52 -36.61
CA LYS A 80 -78.55 -9.67 -38.06
C LYS A 80 -77.28 -9.47 -38.89
N ILE A 81 -76.40 -8.55 -38.50
CA ILE A 81 -75.08 -8.36 -39.15
C ILE A 81 -74.22 -9.61 -39.01
N VAL A 82 -74.21 -10.25 -37.83
CA VAL A 82 -73.47 -11.52 -37.61
C VAL A 82 -74.08 -12.66 -38.42
N GLU A 83 -75.42 -12.76 -38.47
CA GLU A 83 -76.13 -13.77 -39.26
C GLU A 83 -75.85 -13.63 -40.77
N VAL A 84 -76.02 -12.42 -41.33
CA VAL A 84 -75.74 -12.14 -42.74
C VAL A 84 -74.25 -12.31 -43.07
N ALA A 85 -73.33 -11.94 -42.17
CA ALA A 85 -71.90 -12.22 -42.34
C ALA A 85 -71.59 -13.73 -42.36
N SER A 86 -72.27 -14.53 -41.52
CA SER A 86 -72.15 -15.98 -41.52
C SER A 86 -72.68 -16.58 -42.83
N ASN A 87 -73.87 -16.16 -43.26
CA ASN A 87 -74.49 -16.58 -44.51
C ASN A 87 -73.66 -16.19 -45.74
N LEU A 88 -73.04 -15.00 -45.73
CA LEU A 88 -72.12 -14.54 -46.76
C LEU A 88 -70.87 -15.43 -46.80
N LYS A 89 -70.23 -15.65 -45.65
CA LYS A 89 -69.06 -16.54 -45.51
C LYS A 89 -69.35 -17.98 -45.97
N GLU A 90 -70.54 -18.51 -45.68
CA GLU A 90 -70.95 -19.83 -46.16
C GLU A 90 -71.24 -19.84 -47.67
N SER A 91 -71.88 -18.79 -48.20
CA SER A 91 -72.12 -18.64 -49.65
C SER A 91 -70.81 -18.58 -50.43
N THR A 92 -69.85 -17.76 -49.97
CA THR A 92 -68.50 -17.71 -50.55
C THR A 92 -67.77 -19.03 -50.40
N LYS A 93 -67.88 -19.73 -49.26
CA LYS A 93 -67.29 -21.08 -49.09
C LYS A 93 -67.89 -22.11 -50.05
N LYS A 94 -69.19 -22.04 -50.36
CA LYS A 94 -69.84 -22.90 -51.37
C LYS A 94 -69.41 -22.54 -52.79
N LEU A 95 -69.26 -21.25 -53.10
CA LEU A 95 -68.76 -20.78 -54.39
C LEU A 95 -67.29 -21.19 -54.62
N CYS A 96 -66.42 -21.00 -53.64
CA CYS A 96 -65.01 -21.44 -53.69
C CYS A 96 -64.85 -22.96 -53.69
N ARG A 97 -65.82 -23.71 -53.14
CA ARG A 97 -65.91 -25.15 -53.31
C ARG A 97 -66.26 -25.51 -54.74
N LEU A 98 -67.35 -24.98 -55.31
CA LEU A 98 -67.72 -25.24 -56.69
C LEU A 98 -66.63 -24.84 -57.70
N PHE A 99 -65.90 -23.74 -57.50
CA PHE A 99 -64.73 -23.41 -58.34
C PHE A 99 -63.49 -24.33 -58.16
N LYS A 100 -63.49 -25.21 -57.15
CA LYS A 100 -62.43 -26.20 -56.89
C LYS A 100 -62.90 -27.65 -57.10
N GLU A 101 -64.21 -27.88 -57.05
CA GLU A 101 -64.90 -29.16 -57.17
C GLU A 101 -65.52 -29.33 -58.57
N ASN A 102 -65.71 -28.25 -59.33
CA ASN A 102 -65.73 -28.31 -60.79
C ASN A 102 -64.36 -28.84 -61.25
N PRO A 103 -64.31 -30.00 -61.92
CA PRO A 103 -63.13 -30.38 -62.65
C PRO A 103 -62.94 -29.41 -63.83
N ASP A 104 -61.76 -29.47 -64.44
CA ASP A 104 -61.64 -29.09 -65.83
C ASP A 104 -62.38 -30.16 -66.65
N ILE A 105 -63.67 -29.93 -66.91
CA ILE A 105 -64.57 -30.91 -67.56
C ILE A 105 -64.06 -31.24 -68.98
N GLU A 106 -63.44 -30.28 -69.65
CA GLU A 106 -62.81 -30.47 -70.97
C GLU A 106 -61.60 -31.41 -70.84
N SER A 107 -60.74 -31.21 -69.84
CA SER A 107 -59.59 -32.08 -69.55
C SER A 107 -59.97 -33.49 -69.07
N ASP A 108 -60.97 -33.62 -68.19
CA ASP A 108 -61.48 -34.93 -67.74
C ASP A 108 -62.18 -35.66 -68.90
N SER A 109 -62.93 -34.95 -69.76
CA SER A 109 -63.52 -35.50 -70.99
C SER A 109 -62.42 -35.95 -71.97
N ALA A 110 -61.43 -35.10 -72.25
CA ALA A 110 -60.29 -35.41 -73.11
C ALA A 110 -59.42 -36.55 -72.56
N LYS A 111 -59.34 -36.70 -71.24
CA LYS A 111 -58.72 -37.84 -70.56
C LYS A 111 -59.54 -39.11 -70.81
N VAL A 112 -60.85 -39.10 -70.57
CA VAL A 112 -61.72 -40.26 -70.88
C VAL A 112 -61.61 -40.65 -72.36
N GLN A 113 -61.51 -39.69 -73.29
CA GLN A 113 -61.22 -39.97 -74.70
C GLN A 113 -59.82 -40.57 -74.92
N ARG A 114 -58.79 -40.14 -74.18
CA ARG A 114 -57.43 -40.70 -74.28
C ARG A 114 -57.43 -42.14 -73.77
N ASP A 115 -57.82 -42.34 -72.52
CA ASP A 115 -57.85 -43.63 -71.82
C ASP A 115 -58.63 -44.67 -72.64
N ARG A 116 -59.78 -44.26 -73.22
CA ARG A 116 -60.60 -45.10 -74.11
C ARG A 116 -59.92 -45.45 -75.44
N ARG A 117 -59.23 -44.50 -76.09
CA ARG A 117 -58.45 -44.76 -77.32
C ARG A 117 -57.24 -45.65 -77.07
N GLU A 118 -56.63 -45.56 -75.89
CA GLU A 118 -55.52 -46.42 -75.49
C GLU A 118 -56.01 -47.84 -75.17
N PHE A 119 -57.14 -47.98 -74.47
CA PHE A 119 -57.79 -49.27 -74.26
C PHE A 119 -58.21 -49.97 -75.57
N MET A 120 -58.75 -49.22 -76.54
CA MET A 120 -59.07 -49.75 -77.87
C MET A 120 -57.84 -50.32 -78.59
N LYS A 121 -56.70 -49.60 -78.59
CA LYS A 121 -55.43 -50.10 -79.14
C LYS A 121 -54.96 -51.38 -78.44
N MET A 122 -55.16 -51.50 -77.13
CA MET A 122 -54.81 -52.71 -76.36
C MET A 122 -55.69 -53.91 -76.75
N ILE A 123 -56.98 -53.69 -77.03
CA ILE A 123 -57.87 -54.73 -77.58
C ILE A 123 -57.43 -55.13 -79.00
N GLU A 124 -57.12 -54.18 -79.88
CA GLU A 124 -56.62 -54.44 -81.23
C GLU A 124 -55.30 -55.24 -81.22
N LEU A 125 -54.36 -54.85 -80.35
CA LEU A 125 -53.09 -55.56 -80.13
C LEU A 125 -53.33 -56.99 -79.60
N LEU A 126 -54.25 -57.16 -78.66
CA LEU A 126 -54.62 -58.48 -78.15
C LEU A 126 -55.24 -59.36 -79.25
N ILE A 127 -56.13 -58.82 -80.10
CA ILE A 127 -56.70 -59.53 -81.26
C ILE A 127 -55.59 -60.01 -82.20
N GLN A 128 -54.61 -59.14 -82.51
CA GLN A 128 -53.44 -59.51 -83.34
C GLN A 128 -52.57 -60.59 -82.66
N MET A 129 -52.34 -60.52 -81.35
CA MET A 129 -51.57 -61.54 -80.64
C MET A 129 -52.32 -62.88 -80.51
N VAL A 130 -53.65 -62.86 -80.40
CA VAL A 130 -54.51 -64.06 -80.44
C VAL A 130 -54.46 -64.72 -81.83
N GLN A 131 -54.59 -63.94 -82.90
CA GLN A 131 -54.47 -64.43 -84.28
C GLN A 131 -53.10 -65.05 -84.57
N ASN A 132 -52.02 -64.41 -84.10
CA ASN A 132 -50.64 -64.86 -84.29
C ASN A 132 -50.20 -65.92 -83.25
N GLY A 133 -51.13 -66.57 -82.53
CA GLY A 133 -50.84 -67.60 -81.52
C GLY A 133 -49.92 -67.17 -80.36
N SER A 134 -49.70 -65.86 -80.22
CA SER A 134 -48.62 -65.23 -79.46
C SER A 134 -49.10 -64.64 -78.12
N ILE A 135 -50.23 -65.09 -77.59
CA ILE A 135 -50.91 -64.55 -76.39
C ILE A 135 -49.97 -64.45 -75.17
N HIS A 136 -49.00 -65.36 -75.03
CA HIS A 136 -47.99 -65.29 -73.96
C HIS A 136 -47.14 -64.01 -73.99
N LYS A 137 -46.95 -63.37 -75.14
CA LYS A 137 -46.28 -62.06 -75.24
C LYS A 137 -47.11 -60.94 -74.59
N PHE A 138 -48.43 -60.96 -74.78
CA PHE A 138 -49.35 -60.02 -74.14
C PHE A 138 -49.33 -60.20 -72.62
N PHE A 139 -49.39 -61.45 -72.14
CA PHE A 139 -49.29 -61.76 -70.70
C PHE A 139 -47.99 -61.24 -70.08
N ASN A 140 -46.85 -61.44 -70.75
CA ASN A 140 -45.56 -60.92 -70.29
C ASN A 140 -45.56 -59.38 -70.27
N MET A 141 -46.13 -58.73 -71.28
CA MET A 141 -46.23 -57.25 -71.37
C MET A 141 -47.08 -56.69 -70.22
N THR A 142 -48.27 -57.23 -69.98
CA THR A 142 -49.13 -56.82 -68.84
C THR A 142 -48.49 -57.10 -67.48
N THR A 143 -47.66 -58.15 -67.37
CA THR A 143 -46.89 -58.43 -66.15
C THR A 143 -45.80 -57.37 -65.93
N GLN A 144 -45.11 -56.94 -66.99
CA GLN A 144 -44.12 -55.86 -66.94
C GLN A 144 -44.76 -54.51 -66.60
N GLU A 145 -45.89 -54.16 -67.23
CA GLU A 145 -46.68 -52.96 -66.91
C GLU A 145 -47.12 -52.93 -65.44
N LEU A 146 -47.54 -54.08 -64.89
CA LEU A 146 -47.92 -54.21 -63.49
C LEU A 146 -46.72 -54.03 -62.54
N GLU A 147 -45.58 -54.65 -62.84
CA GLU A 147 -44.35 -54.43 -62.08
C GLU A 147 -43.88 -52.97 -62.13
N GLU A 148 -44.00 -52.30 -63.28
CA GLU A 148 -43.65 -50.89 -63.45
C GLU A 148 -44.61 -49.97 -62.67
N GLN A 149 -45.91 -50.29 -62.65
CA GLN A 149 -46.85 -49.59 -61.79
C GLN A 149 -46.54 -49.77 -60.30
N ASP A 150 -46.11 -50.96 -59.87
CA ASP A 150 -45.67 -51.21 -58.48
C ASP A 150 -44.34 -50.52 -58.14
N LYS A 151 -43.39 -50.44 -59.08
CA LYS A 151 -42.17 -49.63 -58.94
C LYS A 151 -42.52 -48.15 -58.79
N LEU A 152 -43.46 -47.64 -59.60
CA LEU A 152 -43.95 -46.26 -59.52
C LEU A 152 -44.67 -45.97 -58.19
N ARG A 153 -45.53 -46.88 -57.70
CA ARG A 153 -46.20 -46.76 -56.39
C ARG A 153 -45.18 -46.64 -55.26
N LYS A 154 -44.11 -47.45 -55.28
CA LYS A 154 -43.01 -47.39 -54.30
C LYS A 154 -42.23 -46.08 -54.37
N LEU A 155 -41.91 -45.60 -55.58
CA LEU A 155 -41.25 -44.30 -55.77
C LEU A 155 -42.11 -43.14 -55.23
N ILE A 156 -43.42 -43.13 -55.50
CA ILE A 156 -44.37 -42.13 -54.97
C ILE A 156 -44.48 -42.20 -53.44
N GLN A 157 -44.31 -43.37 -52.82
CA GLN A 157 -44.25 -43.49 -51.36
C GLN A 157 -42.93 -42.91 -50.82
N MET A 158 -41.78 -43.31 -51.38
CA MET A 158 -40.47 -42.79 -50.97
C MET A 158 -40.36 -41.28 -51.17
N GLU A 159 -40.93 -40.73 -52.24
CA GLU A 159 -41.02 -39.29 -52.48
C GLU A 159 -41.81 -38.58 -51.36
N LYS A 160 -42.94 -39.14 -50.92
CA LYS A 160 -43.75 -38.59 -49.82
C LYS A 160 -43.03 -38.65 -48.48
N GLU A 161 -42.30 -39.74 -48.22
CA GLU A 161 -41.48 -39.92 -47.02
C GLU A 161 -40.34 -38.88 -47.00
N LEU A 162 -39.53 -38.80 -48.07
CA LEU A 162 -38.49 -37.77 -48.24
C LEU A 162 -39.06 -36.34 -48.16
N CYS A 163 -40.24 -36.09 -48.73
CA CYS A 163 -40.91 -34.79 -48.64
C CYS A 163 -41.43 -34.47 -47.23
N ASN A 164 -41.52 -35.43 -46.31
CA ASN A 164 -41.83 -35.19 -44.91
C ASN A 164 -40.55 -35.02 -44.10
N ASP A 165 -39.51 -35.82 -44.36
CA ASP A 165 -38.18 -35.69 -43.75
C ASP A 165 -37.57 -34.31 -44.05
N ILE A 166 -37.66 -33.83 -45.29
CA ILE A 166 -37.24 -32.49 -45.69
C ILE A 166 -38.00 -31.39 -44.91
N LYS A 167 -39.27 -31.60 -44.57
CA LYS A 167 -40.04 -30.63 -43.75
C LYS A 167 -39.61 -30.68 -42.28
N GLN A 168 -39.33 -31.86 -41.74
CA GLN A 168 -38.79 -32.01 -40.38
C GLN A 168 -37.43 -31.30 -40.27
N LEU A 169 -36.48 -31.63 -41.15
CA LEU A 169 -35.16 -30.99 -41.22
C LEU A 169 -35.24 -29.46 -41.42
N GLN A 170 -36.24 -28.95 -42.14
CA GLN A 170 -36.49 -27.50 -42.27
C GLN A 170 -36.98 -26.88 -40.96
N VAL A 171 -37.83 -27.56 -40.20
CA VAL A 171 -38.31 -27.13 -38.87
C VAL A 171 -37.19 -27.19 -37.85
N ASP A 172 -36.43 -28.28 -37.81
CA ASP A 172 -35.35 -28.51 -36.84
C ASP A 172 -34.24 -27.47 -37.01
N ARG A 173 -33.78 -27.24 -38.24
CA ARG A 173 -32.83 -26.16 -38.58
C ARG A 173 -33.38 -24.78 -38.18
N LEU A 174 -34.68 -24.54 -38.34
CA LEU A 174 -35.33 -23.27 -37.92
C LEU A 174 -35.48 -23.14 -36.40
N ASN A 175 -35.34 -24.22 -35.64
CA ASN A 175 -35.31 -24.19 -34.17
C ASN A 175 -33.87 -24.02 -33.68
N GLU A 176 -32.93 -24.82 -34.19
CA GLU A 176 -31.48 -24.71 -33.94
C GLU A 176 -30.96 -23.29 -34.21
N THR A 177 -31.39 -22.66 -35.32
CA THR A 177 -31.01 -21.26 -35.63
C THR A 177 -31.50 -20.28 -34.55
N LYS A 178 -32.73 -20.45 -34.02
CA LYS A 178 -33.28 -19.58 -32.97
C LYS A 178 -32.64 -19.83 -31.61
N GLU A 179 -32.28 -21.08 -31.32
CA GLU A 179 -31.58 -21.46 -30.09
C GLU A 179 -30.17 -20.86 -30.10
N TYR A 180 -29.45 -20.97 -31.21
CA TYR A 180 -28.17 -20.30 -31.42
C TYR A 180 -28.27 -18.76 -31.32
N GLU A 181 -29.30 -18.13 -31.91
CA GLU A 181 -29.54 -16.69 -31.76
C GLU A 181 -29.77 -16.29 -30.28
N GLN A 182 -30.52 -17.09 -29.52
CA GLN A 182 -30.74 -16.87 -28.09
C GLN A 182 -29.45 -17.05 -27.27
N GLU A 183 -28.67 -18.10 -27.54
CA GLU A 183 -27.36 -18.29 -26.90
C GLU A 183 -26.40 -17.13 -27.20
N GLN A 184 -26.38 -16.64 -28.44
CA GLN A 184 -25.57 -15.47 -28.81
C GLN A 184 -26.01 -14.21 -28.06
N VAL A 185 -27.31 -13.97 -27.87
CA VAL A 185 -27.80 -12.86 -27.03
C VAL A 185 -27.37 -13.04 -25.58
N GLU A 186 -27.52 -14.23 -25.00
CA GLU A 186 -27.07 -14.52 -23.63
C GLU A 186 -25.56 -14.33 -23.45
N ILE A 187 -24.74 -14.83 -24.40
CA ILE A 187 -23.28 -14.72 -24.38
C ILE A 187 -22.87 -13.24 -24.46
N ASN A 188 -23.49 -12.46 -25.33
CA ASN A 188 -23.23 -11.02 -25.43
C ASN A 188 -23.62 -10.25 -24.16
N LEU A 189 -24.76 -10.60 -23.52
CA LEU A 189 -25.14 -10.04 -22.21
C LEU A 189 -24.13 -10.43 -21.12
N LYS A 190 -23.71 -11.70 -21.06
CA LYS A 190 -22.67 -12.19 -20.11
C LYS A 190 -21.37 -11.39 -20.31
N ILE A 191 -20.91 -11.24 -21.55
CA ILE A 191 -19.74 -10.42 -21.93
C ILE A 191 -19.91 -8.96 -21.50
N GLN A 192 -21.08 -8.35 -21.68
CA GLN A 192 -21.34 -6.97 -21.22
C GLN A 192 -21.19 -6.86 -19.70
N THR A 193 -21.84 -7.73 -18.91
CA THR A 193 -21.69 -7.65 -17.44
C THR A 193 -20.25 -7.88 -16.98
N PHE A 194 -19.46 -8.69 -17.71
CA PHE A 194 -18.04 -8.85 -17.42
C PHE A 194 -17.22 -7.59 -17.76
N LYS A 195 -17.51 -6.90 -18.88
CA LYS A 195 -16.91 -5.59 -19.21
C LYS A 195 -17.23 -4.54 -18.14
N GLU A 196 -18.47 -4.49 -17.67
CA GLU A 196 -18.89 -3.59 -16.59
C GLU A 196 -18.20 -3.90 -15.25
N LYS A 197 -18.16 -5.18 -14.84
CA LYS A 197 -17.44 -5.64 -13.64
C LYS A 197 -15.93 -5.36 -13.73
N LEU A 198 -15.33 -5.49 -14.91
CA LEU A 198 -13.92 -5.14 -15.18
C LEU A 198 -13.70 -3.63 -15.03
N LEU A 199 -14.54 -2.81 -15.65
CA LEU A 199 -14.47 -1.35 -15.59
C LEU A 199 -14.64 -0.83 -14.16
N TYR A 200 -15.62 -1.36 -13.42
CA TYR A 200 -15.80 -1.04 -12.00
C TYR A 200 -14.56 -1.41 -11.16
N LYS A 201 -13.99 -2.61 -11.35
CA LYS A 201 -12.75 -3.02 -10.67
C LYS A 201 -11.57 -2.12 -11.04
N LYS A 202 -11.40 -1.77 -12.32
CA LYS A 202 -10.34 -0.87 -12.80
C LYS A 202 -10.47 0.52 -12.18
N ASN A 203 -11.67 1.11 -12.19
CA ASN A 203 -11.91 2.44 -11.64
C ASN A 203 -11.72 2.45 -10.11
N ARG A 204 -12.16 1.41 -9.40
CA ARG A 204 -11.94 1.26 -7.95
C ARG A 204 -10.47 1.07 -7.61
N ALA A 205 -9.70 0.33 -8.42
CA ALA A 205 -8.26 0.17 -8.25
C ALA A 205 -7.51 1.48 -8.51
N TYR A 206 -7.84 2.18 -9.60
CA TYR A 206 -7.27 3.50 -9.93
C TYR A 206 -7.52 4.53 -8.83
N ALA A 207 -8.77 4.62 -8.34
CA ALA A 207 -9.09 5.49 -7.21
C ALA A 207 -8.29 5.12 -5.95
N LYS A 208 -8.25 3.83 -5.57
CA LYS A 208 -7.49 3.37 -4.39
C LYS A 208 -5.99 3.67 -4.50
N ASN A 209 -5.39 3.53 -5.69
CA ASN A 209 -3.99 3.87 -5.91
C ASN A 209 -3.77 5.38 -5.84
N SER A 210 -4.62 6.20 -6.48
CA SER A 210 -4.50 7.67 -6.41
C SER A 210 -4.67 8.22 -4.99
N TYR A 211 -5.54 7.61 -4.17
CA TYR A 211 -5.62 7.93 -2.74
C TYR A 211 -4.32 7.54 -2.01
N ARG A 212 -3.81 6.32 -2.20
CA ARG A 212 -2.54 5.87 -1.59
C ARG A 212 -1.31 6.66 -2.01
N GLU A 213 -1.27 7.16 -3.25
CA GLU A 213 -0.20 8.05 -3.74
C GLU A 213 -0.27 9.43 -3.08
N LYS A 214 -1.48 9.97 -2.84
CA LYS A 214 -1.67 11.22 -2.12
C LYS A 214 -1.36 11.08 -0.63
N GLU A 215 -1.79 9.97 -0.03
CA GLU A 215 -1.50 9.56 1.35
C GLU A 215 0.01 9.50 1.56
N LYS A 216 0.73 8.67 0.78
CA LYS A 216 2.20 8.57 0.82
C LYS A 216 2.93 9.89 0.59
N ARG A 217 2.54 10.69 -0.42
CA ARG A 217 3.15 12.01 -0.63
C ARG A 217 2.90 12.99 0.52
N SER A 218 1.82 12.80 1.28
CA SER A 218 1.53 13.61 2.46
C SER A 218 2.31 13.13 3.69
N GLU A 219 2.51 11.82 3.84
CA GLU A 219 3.45 11.22 4.80
C GLU A 219 4.88 11.72 4.51
N GLU A 220 5.40 11.49 3.30
CA GLU A 220 6.71 11.93 2.82
C GLU A 220 6.92 13.45 3.00
N SER A 221 5.91 14.27 2.68
CA SER A 221 5.97 15.73 2.88
C SER A 221 5.82 16.16 4.35
N THR A 222 5.37 15.30 5.25
CA THR A 222 5.32 15.58 6.69
C THR A 222 6.64 15.18 7.33
N ASP A 223 7.13 13.98 7.02
CA ASP A 223 8.44 13.46 7.44
C ASP A 223 9.56 14.43 7.05
N PHE A 224 9.55 14.92 5.80
CA PHE A 224 10.52 15.92 5.32
C PHE A 224 10.47 17.24 6.11
N ARG A 225 9.29 17.67 6.58
CA ARG A 225 9.16 18.88 7.41
C ARG A 225 9.67 18.65 8.83
N THR A 226 9.42 17.47 9.41
CA THR A 226 10.02 17.13 10.71
C THR A 226 11.53 17.04 10.62
N PHE A 227 12.10 16.44 9.58
CA PHE A 227 13.55 16.40 9.38
C PHE A 227 14.16 17.79 9.13
N ASP A 228 13.48 18.69 8.38
CA ASP A 228 13.92 20.09 8.22
C ASP A 228 13.91 20.88 9.55
N ILE A 229 12.92 20.64 10.41
CA ILE A 229 12.85 21.24 11.76
C ILE A 229 13.95 20.67 12.67
N GLU A 230 14.15 19.34 12.68
CA GLU A 230 15.22 18.67 13.45
C GLU A 230 16.61 19.12 12.99
N GLN A 231 16.83 19.21 11.67
CA GLN A 231 18.09 19.69 11.08
C GLN A 231 18.37 21.14 11.50
N LYS A 232 17.36 22.03 11.49
CA LYS A 232 17.50 23.42 11.97
C LYS A 232 17.81 23.47 13.47
N HIS A 233 17.11 22.69 14.28
CA HIS A 233 17.38 22.61 15.71
C HIS A 233 18.82 22.12 16.01
N ILE A 234 19.31 21.12 15.27
CA ILE A 234 20.71 20.65 15.37
C ILE A 234 21.69 21.73 14.89
N GLN A 235 21.38 22.46 13.81
CA GLN A 235 22.21 23.59 13.35
C GLN A 235 22.28 24.72 14.37
N ASP A 236 21.15 25.08 15.02
CA ASP A 236 21.13 26.05 16.11
C ASP A 236 21.86 25.55 17.35
N GLN A 237 21.81 24.26 17.68
CA GLN A 237 22.64 23.67 18.73
C GLN A 237 24.13 23.77 18.40
N ILE A 238 24.54 23.42 17.18
CA ILE A 238 25.94 23.54 16.72
C ILE A 238 26.40 25.00 16.81
N LYS A 239 25.59 25.94 16.31
CA LYS A 239 25.89 27.38 16.36
C LYS A 239 25.98 27.92 17.79
N ASN A 240 25.12 27.45 18.70
CA ASN A 240 25.19 27.82 20.11
C ASN A 240 26.42 27.22 20.82
N LEU A 241 26.89 26.04 20.41
CA LEU A 241 28.14 25.45 20.90
C LEU A 241 29.37 26.17 20.32
N GLN A 242 29.35 26.54 19.04
CA GLN A 242 30.39 27.37 18.41
C GLN A 242 30.51 28.73 19.11
N ASN A 243 29.40 29.45 19.29
CA ASN A 243 29.37 30.71 20.04
C ASN A 243 29.99 30.56 21.45
N LYS A 244 29.69 29.45 22.16
CA LYS A 244 30.28 29.17 23.49
C LYS A 244 31.79 28.96 23.40
N ILE A 245 32.25 28.13 22.48
CA ILE A 245 33.69 27.88 22.23
C ILE A 245 34.40 29.19 21.88
N ASP A 246 33.80 30.05 21.05
CA ASP A 246 34.36 31.35 20.69
C ASP A 246 34.44 32.30 21.91
N THR A 247 33.41 32.36 22.76
CA THR A 247 33.48 33.12 24.02
C THR A 247 34.47 32.55 25.02
N GLU A 248 34.62 31.23 25.09
CA GLU A 248 35.59 30.55 25.97
C GLU A 248 37.03 30.81 25.49
N ASN A 249 37.27 30.76 24.17
CA ASN A 249 38.54 31.15 23.55
C ASN A 249 38.88 32.63 23.79
N GLN A 250 37.89 33.53 23.70
CA GLN A 250 38.08 34.96 24.00
C GLN A 250 38.43 35.17 25.47
N VAL A 251 37.64 34.62 26.40
CA VAL A 251 37.90 34.71 27.85
C VAL A 251 39.23 34.06 28.22
N PHE A 252 39.60 32.94 27.61
CA PHE A 252 40.90 32.29 27.80
C PHE A 252 42.05 33.19 27.33
N GLN A 253 41.93 33.82 26.17
CA GLN A 253 42.95 34.73 25.65
C GLN A 253 43.05 36.02 26.48
N GLU A 254 41.94 36.62 26.91
CA GLU A 254 41.94 37.76 27.84
C GLU A 254 42.53 37.40 29.21
N LEU A 255 42.18 36.22 29.76
CA LEU A 255 42.73 35.72 31.02
C LEU A 255 44.23 35.45 30.91
N LYS A 256 44.69 34.87 29.79
CA LYS A 256 46.11 34.66 29.50
C LYS A 256 46.86 35.99 29.40
N ASP A 257 46.32 36.98 28.67
CA ASP A 257 46.94 38.30 28.54
C ASP A 257 46.91 39.08 29.87
N PHE A 258 45.89 38.88 30.70
CA PHE A 258 45.85 39.40 32.08
C PHE A 258 46.89 38.72 32.98
N LEU A 259 47.05 37.40 32.89
CA LEU A 259 48.06 36.65 33.65
C LEU A 259 49.47 37.07 33.26
N VAL A 260 49.77 37.21 31.96
CA VAL A 260 51.07 37.73 31.47
C VAL A 260 51.31 39.15 32.00
N LYS A 261 50.32 40.05 31.92
CA LYS A 261 50.43 41.41 32.49
C LYS A 261 50.61 41.38 34.02
N LYS A 262 50.07 40.39 34.72
CA LYS A 262 50.23 40.24 36.18
C LYS A 262 51.57 39.62 36.57
N GLU A 263 52.08 38.68 35.79
CA GLU A 263 53.45 38.17 35.91
C GLU A 263 54.46 39.29 35.66
N GLU A 264 54.27 40.10 34.62
CA GLU A 264 55.11 41.24 34.31
C GLU A 264 55.03 42.34 35.40
N GLN A 265 53.84 42.65 35.92
CA GLN A 265 53.68 43.55 37.08
C GLN A 265 54.32 43.00 38.35
N ALA A 266 54.23 41.69 38.61
CA ALA A 266 54.85 41.03 39.76
C ALA A 266 56.37 41.03 39.64
N ARG A 267 56.89 40.78 38.43
CA ARG A 267 58.32 40.87 38.10
C ARG A 267 58.85 42.29 38.22
N LEU A 268 58.19 43.30 37.64
CA LEU A 268 58.57 44.71 37.82
C LEU A 268 58.54 45.14 39.28
N SER A 269 57.53 44.69 40.04
CA SER A 269 57.46 44.87 41.50
C SER A 269 58.63 44.19 42.21
N SER A 270 59.02 42.99 41.78
CA SER A 270 60.17 42.25 42.31
C SER A 270 61.49 42.96 42.02
N ASP A 271 61.72 43.38 40.77
CA ASP A 271 62.88 44.17 40.35
C ASP A 271 62.97 45.50 41.13
N GLU A 272 61.83 46.15 41.39
CA GLU A 272 61.75 47.34 42.26
C GLU A 272 62.09 47.02 43.72
N TRP A 273 61.55 45.95 44.29
CA TRP A 273 61.84 45.53 45.66
C TRP A 273 63.29 45.07 45.82
N GLU A 274 63.87 44.42 44.82
CA GLU A 274 65.29 44.06 44.80
C GLU A 274 66.15 45.32 44.75
N LYS A 275 65.87 46.28 43.86
CA LYS A 275 66.58 47.58 43.84
C LYS A 275 66.44 48.34 45.16
N LYS A 276 65.24 48.40 45.75
CA LYS A 276 65.01 48.99 47.07
C LYS A 276 65.80 48.27 48.15
N THR A 277 65.87 46.94 48.11
CA THR A 277 66.65 46.12 49.06
C THR A 277 68.15 46.30 48.88
N GLN A 278 68.66 46.39 47.65
CA GLN A 278 70.06 46.70 47.37
C GLN A 278 70.44 48.11 47.85
N ILE A 279 69.59 49.12 47.62
CA ILE A 279 69.80 50.49 48.12
C ILE A 279 69.75 50.53 49.66
N LEU A 280 68.84 49.79 50.30
CA LEU A 280 68.80 49.68 51.76
C LEU A 280 69.99 48.91 52.33
N LYS A 281 70.46 47.87 51.64
CA LYS A 281 71.67 47.12 51.99
C LYS A 281 72.91 48.02 51.95
N LEU A 282 73.10 48.77 50.86
CA LEU A 282 74.18 49.76 50.73
C LEU A 282 74.11 50.82 51.85
N LYS A 283 72.93 51.38 52.13
CA LYS A 283 72.75 52.36 53.24
C LYS A 283 72.99 51.77 54.63
N LEU A 284 72.71 50.48 54.82
CA LEU A 284 73.03 49.76 56.06
C LEU A 284 74.53 49.45 56.14
N GLU A 285 75.19 49.14 55.03
CA GLU A 285 76.63 48.94 54.95
C GLU A 285 77.39 50.26 55.21
N GLU A 286 77.00 51.37 54.58
CA GLU A 286 77.46 52.74 54.90
C GLU A 286 77.27 53.06 56.39
N LYS A 287 76.10 52.73 56.96
CA LYS A 287 75.81 53.01 58.38
C LYS A 287 76.59 52.11 59.34
N ILE A 288 76.87 50.86 58.96
CA ILE A 288 77.78 49.96 59.68
C ILE A 288 79.22 50.49 59.60
N GLU A 289 79.65 51.03 58.46
CA GLU A 289 80.98 51.62 58.29
C GLU A 289 81.15 52.90 59.14
N ILE A 290 80.12 53.76 59.20
CA ILE A 290 80.07 54.92 60.09
C ILE A 290 80.11 54.48 61.56
N LEU A 291 79.27 53.53 61.97
CA LEU A 291 79.24 53.01 63.34
C LEU A 291 80.55 52.31 63.74
N ASN A 292 81.26 51.66 62.80
CA ASN A 292 82.59 51.13 63.05
C ASN A 292 83.62 52.25 63.27
N LYS A 293 83.61 53.32 62.44
CA LYS A 293 84.50 54.49 62.63
C LYS A 293 84.21 55.26 63.91
N GLU A 294 82.96 55.31 64.36
CA GLU A 294 82.57 55.85 65.66
C GLU A 294 83.04 54.94 66.82
N LYS A 295 82.84 53.63 66.69
CA LYS A 295 83.34 52.62 67.65
C LYS A 295 84.86 52.67 67.79
N GLU A 296 85.60 52.77 66.68
CA GLU A 296 87.06 52.88 66.66
C GLU A 296 87.53 54.10 67.46
N LYS A 297 86.95 55.28 67.20
CA LYS A 297 87.22 56.50 67.99
C LYS A 297 86.92 56.31 69.47
N CYS A 298 85.74 55.78 69.82
CA CYS A 298 85.39 55.52 71.21
C CYS A 298 86.32 54.50 71.88
N THR A 299 86.86 53.52 71.14
CA THR A 299 87.89 52.62 71.68
C THR A 299 89.24 53.31 71.87
N GLU A 300 89.67 54.21 70.99
CA GLU A 300 90.86 55.03 71.23
C GLU A 300 90.72 55.94 72.45
N GLU A 301 89.56 56.56 72.63
CA GLU A 301 89.26 57.41 73.79
C GLU A 301 89.22 56.61 75.10
N LEU A 302 88.65 55.40 75.08
CA LEU A 302 88.67 54.48 76.23
C LEU A 302 90.08 53.98 76.57
N ILE A 303 90.95 53.77 75.58
CA ILE A 303 92.36 53.39 75.81
C ILE A 303 93.11 54.55 76.49
N LYS A 304 92.95 55.78 75.98
CA LYS A 304 93.57 56.99 76.55
C LYS A 304 93.08 57.24 77.99
N LEU A 305 91.80 57.04 78.27
CA LEU A 305 91.23 57.16 79.63
C LEU A 305 91.71 56.08 80.59
N ARG A 306 91.90 54.83 80.15
CA ARG A 306 92.47 53.77 81.00
C ARG A 306 93.91 54.06 81.41
N GLN A 307 94.75 54.46 80.46
CA GLN A 307 96.16 54.79 80.72
C GLN A 307 96.27 55.91 81.76
N TRP A 308 95.40 56.92 81.68
CA TRP A 308 95.35 58.00 82.67
C TRP A 308 94.85 57.58 84.07
N GLN A 309 94.02 56.53 84.16
CA GLN A 309 93.61 55.97 85.45
C GLN A 309 94.71 55.12 86.10
N GLU A 310 95.42 54.30 85.32
CA GLU A 310 96.52 53.46 85.82
C GLU A 310 97.67 54.32 86.40
N GLU A 311 98.02 55.45 85.75
CA GLU A 311 99.01 56.41 86.28
C GLU A 311 98.60 57.04 87.63
N ILE A 312 97.31 57.28 87.86
CA ILE A 312 96.79 57.89 89.10
C ILE A 312 96.77 56.89 90.27
N GLU A 313 96.58 55.59 89.99
CA GLU A 313 96.48 54.56 91.02
C GLU A 313 97.85 54.00 91.46
N GLU A 314 98.87 54.00 90.59
CA GLU A 314 100.25 53.68 91.02
C GLU A 314 100.81 54.70 92.01
N GLU A 315 100.60 56.00 91.77
CA GLU A 315 101.22 57.06 92.59
C GLU A 315 100.59 57.14 93.99
N ARG A 316 99.28 56.85 94.13
CA ARG A 316 98.62 56.69 95.43
C ARG A 316 99.25 55.54 96.25
N GLN A 317 99.56 54.41 95.60
CA GLN A 317 100.13 53.24 96.27
C GLN A 317 101.59 53.41 96.70
N ARG A 318 102.31 54.43 96.22
CA ARG A 318 103.66 54.76 96.71
C ARG A 318 103.65 55.41 98.09
N ILE A 319 102.75 56.37 98.31
CA ILE A 319 102.70 57.19 99.52
C ILE A 319 102.33 56.34 100.75
N GLU A 320 101.24 55.59 100.65
CA GLU A 320 100.67 54.78 101.74
C GLU A 320 101.62 53.66 102.25
N ARG A 321 102.58 53.23 101.42
CA ARG A 321 103.55 52.17 101.76
C ARG A 321 104.79 52.65 102.53
N LEU A 322 104.97 53.97 102.70
CA LEU A 322 106.10 54.56 103.43
C LEU A 322 105.75 54.86 104.90
N GLU A 323 104.63 55.55 105.15
CA GLU A 323 104.23 55.98 106.51
C GLU A 323 104.05 54.80 107.48
N ILE A 324 103.52 53.67 106.98
CA ILE A 324 103.26 52.45 107.77
C ILE A 324 104.57 51.78 108.28
N LYS A 325 105.74 52.11 107.70
CA LYS A 325 107.03 51.53 108.11
C LYS A 325 107.70 52.31 109.24
N GLU A 326 107.69 53.64 109.20
CA GLU A 326 108.39 54.46 110.22
C GLU A 326 107.76 54.37 111.61
N ALA A 327 106.44 54.20 111.69
CA ALA A 327 105.73 54.09 112.96
C ALA A 327 106.18 52.87 113.79
N LYS A 328 106.34 51.70 113.14
CA LYS A 328 106.61 50.43 113.83
C LYS A 328 108.05 50.30 114.33
N GLN A 329 109.02 50.98 113.70
CA GLN A 329 110.43 50.93 114.10
C GLN A 329 110.76 51.70 115.39
N LYS A 330 109.85 52.54 115.91
CA LYS A 330 110.10 53.34 117.12
C LYS A 330 109.68 52.63 118.42
N GLU A 331 108.64 51.80 118.40
CA GLU A 331 108.18 51.05 119.58
C GLU A 331 109.10 49.85 119.92
N GLU A 332 109.57 49.12 118.90
CA GLU A 332 110.36 47.90 119.08
C GLU A 332 111.75 48.14 119.72
N ASN A 333 112.28 49.36 119.60
CA ASN A 333 113.58 49.75 120.16
C ASN A 333 113.54 50.08 121.66
N GLN A 334 112.42 50.59 122.20
CA GLN A 334 112.34 50.93 123.63
C GLN A 334 112.23 49.67 124.52
N LEU A 335 111.58 48.61 124.01
CA LEU A 335 111.34 47.38 124.78
C LEU A 335 112.61 46.56 125.07
N ASN A 336 113.66 46.71 124.25
CA ASN A 336 114.93 45.98 124.44
C ASN A 336 115.83 46.56 125.53
N LEU A 337 115.79 47.88 125.80
CA LEU A 337 116.56 48.50 126.88
C LEU A 337 116.14 47.98 128.27
N ILE A 338 114.87 47.64 128.45
CA ILE A 338 114.29 47.09 129.69
C ILE A 338 114.88 45.70 130.03
N ARG A 339 115.43 44.98 129.05
CA ARG A 339 115.98 43.62 129.24
C ARG A 339 117.46 43.57 129.65
N ILE A 340 118.24 44.63 129.43
CA ILE A 340 119.69 44.59 129.66
C ILE A 340 120.06 45.05 131.08
N ASP A 341 119.49 46.15 131.59
CA ASP A 341 119.86 46.65 132.93
C ASP A 341 119.44 45.71 134.07
N ASN A 342 118.33 44.97 133.88
CA ASN A 342 117.90 43.90 134.79
C ASN A 342 118.87 42.70 134.85
N ALA A 343 119.69 42.49 133.81
CA ALA A 343 120.73 41.45 133.82
C ALA A 343 122.01 41.92 134.53
N LEU A 344 122.28 43.23 134.57
CA LEU A 344 123.52 43.77 135.12
C LEU A 344 123.51 43.92 136.65
N LYS A 345 122.36 44.29 137.24
CA LYS A 345 122.26 44.54 138.69
C LYS A 345 122.03 43.27 139.53
N LEU A 346 121.55 42.18 138.94
CA LEU A 346 121.45 40.88 139.63
C LEU A 346 122.83 40.23 139.85
N ILE A 347 123.84 40.60 139.04
CA ILE A 347 125.26 40.24 139.28
C ILE A 347 125.80 40.84 140.59
N GLN A 348 125.16 41.88 141.16
CA GLN A 348 125.49 42.38 142.50
C GLN A 348 124.80 41.63 143.66
N GLN A 349 123.85 40.73 143.42
CA GLN A 349 123.22 39.95 144.50
C GLN A 349 124.00 38.67 144.86
N GLU A 350 124.79 38.09 143.96
CA GLU A 350 125.49 36.81 144.22
C GLU A 350 126.90 36.95 144.86
N TYR A 351 127.37 38.16 145.19
CA TYR A 351 128.68 38.33 145.86
C TYR A 351 128.61 38.35 147.40
N ILE A 352 127.53 38.82 148.05
CA ILE A 352 127.50 39.03 149.52
C ILE A 352 126.20 38.57 150.23
N GLU A 353 125.56 37.50 149.76
CA GLU A 353 125.04 36.46 150.69
C GLU A 353 126.06 35.31 150.91
N TRP A 354 127.29 35.52 150.44
CA TRP A 354 128.52 34.97 151.04
C TRP A 354 128.77 35.51 152.48
N LYS A 355 127.86 36.34 153.02
CA LYS A 355 127.87 36.91 154.37
C LYS A 355 126.44 37.32 154.80
N GLU A 356 125.45 36.43 154.78
CA GLU A 356 125.47 35.14 155.50
C GLU A 356 125.11 33.87 154.68
N GLN A 357 125.93 32.82 154.84
CA GLN A 357 125.54 31.44 155.20
C GLN A 357 124.34 30.68 154.52
N GLY A 358 123.77 31.16 153.40
CA GLY A 358 123.18 30.37 152.30
C GLY A 358 121.88 29.51 152.44
N GLY A 359 120.81 29.93 151.74
CA GLY A 359 120.16 29.13 150.66
C GLY A 359 118.75 28.48 150.79
N GLY A 360 117.89 28.63 149.76
CA GLY A 360 117.08 27.50 149.19
C GLY A 360 115.58 27.61 148.77
N LYS A 361 115.28 27.16 147.52
CA LYS A 361 114.13 26.30 147.03
C LYS A 361 112.70 26.83 146.61
N LYS A 362 112.21 26.22 145.49
CA LYS A 362 110.82 25.69 145.16
C LYS A 362 109.71 26.66 144.61
N LYS A 363 108.69 26.25 143.80
CA LYS A 363 108.35 25.04 142.96
C LYS A 363 107.08 25.24 142.05
N SER A 364 106.81 24.27 141.13
CA SER A 364 105.46 23.83 140.58
C SER A 364 104.81 24.70 139.47
N LYS A 365 104.33 24.25 138.28
CA LYS A 365 104.00 22.95 137.57
C LYS A 365 104.25 23.16 136.03
N GLY A 366 103.92 22.35 134.99
CA GLY A 366 103.25 21.05 134.73
C GLY A 366 102.61 21.06 133.29
N LYS A 367 102.14 19.99 132.61
CA LYS A 367 102.16 18.52 132.85
C LYS A 367 101.80 17.64 131.58
N LYS A 368 102.48 17.79 130.42
CA LYS A 368 102.50 16.83 129.24
C LYS A 368 101.24 16.81 128.32
N LYS A 369 101.23 16.23 127.09
CA LYS A 369 102.17 15.30 126.40
C LYS A 369 102.04 15.32 124.85
N LYS A 370 103.14 15.51 124.12
CA LYS A 370 103.70 14.46 123.22
C LYS A 370 105.21 14.67 123.11
#